data_AF-A0A966TPL0-F1
#
_entry.id   AF-A0A966TPL0-F1
#
_cell.length_a   1.000
_cell.length_b   1.000
_cell.length_c   1.000
_cell.angle_alpha   90.00
_cell.angle_beta   90.00
_cell.angle_gamma   90.00
#
_symmetry.space_group_name_H-M   'P 1'
#
loop_
_entity.id
_entity.type
_entity.pdbx_description
1 polymer ?
#
loop_
_entity_poly.entity_id
_entity_poly.type
_entity_poly.pdbx_seq_one_letter_code
_entity_poly.pdbx_strand_id
1 'polypeptide(L)'
;TKVLGFIVPVAMWTNFQLTSANYVEHYGLKRLQLPDGSYERCQPRHSWNSNHVLSNWMLFHLQRHADHHAHATRRYQALRHFDDAPQLPSGYAGMFLVAYVPPLWFALMNPRLLAAVDADVQRINFEPTQREALCRRYGLVV
;
A
#
# COMPACT_ATOMS: atom_id res chain seq x y z
N THR A 1 26.59 -13.96 -23.43
CA THR A 1 25.22 -14.14 -23.99
C THR A 1 24.29 -14.92 -23.07
N LYS A 2 24.63 -16.12 -22.58
CA LYS A 2 23.74 -16.90 -21.67
C LYS A 2 23.40 -16.18 -20.35
N VAL A 3 24.35 -15.43 -19.79
CA VAL A 3 24.16 -14.64 -18.55
C VAL A 3 23.12 -13.53 -18.73
N LEU A 4 23.07 -12.86 -19.89
CA LEU A 4 22.07 -11.82 -20.17
C LEU A 4 20.66 -12.39 -20.24
N GLY A 5 20.50 -13.57 -20.86
CA GLY A 5 19.22 -14.28 -20.92
C GLY A 5 18.67 -14.71 -19.55
N PHE A 6 19.54 -14.82 -18.53
CA PHE A 6 19.12 -15.08 -17.15
C PHE A 6 18.86 -13.78 -16.35
N ILE A 7 19.75 -12.78 -16.47
CA ILE A 7 19.65 -11.54 -15.71
C ILE A 7 18.39 -10.74 -16.08
N VAL A 8 18.05 -10.65 -17.36
CA VAL A 8 16.92 -9.84 -17.81
C VAL A 8 15.59 -10.31 -17.20
N PRO A 9 15.20 -11.60 -17.31
CA PRO A 9 13.99 -12.09 -16.65
C PRO A 9 13.99 -11.90 -15.13
N VAL A 10 15.12 -12.15 -14.47
CA VAL A 10 15.24 -11.98 -13.00
C VAL A 10 15.07 -10.52 -12.60
N ALA A 11 15.68 -9.58 -13.34
CA ALA A 11 15.56 -8.15 -13.08
C ALA A 11 14.12 -7.67 -13.31
N MET A 12 13.48 -8.10 -14.40
CA MET A 12 12.09 -7.79 -14.69
C MET A 12 11.16 -8.31 -13.59
N TRP A 13 11.36 -9.56 -13.17
CA TRP A 13 10.57 -10.16 -12.09
C TRP A 13 10.76 -9.44 -10.76
N THR A 14 12.01 -9.17 -10.38
CA THR A 14 12.33 -8.43 -9.14
C THR A 14 11.69 -7.04 -9.15
N ASN A 15 11.81 -6.30 -10.25
CA ASN A 15 11.23 -4.97 -10.37
C ASN A 15 9.69 -5.02 -10.35
N PHE A 16 9.09 -6.00 -11.03
CA PHE A 16 7.65 -6.22 -11.00
C PHE A 16 7.14 -6.51 -9.58
N GLN A 17 7.84 -7.36 -8.82
CA GLN A 17 7.47 -7.68 -7.44
C GLN A 17 7.65 -6.50 -6.50
N LEU A 18 8.73 -5.73 -6.65
CA LEU A 18 8.92 -4.49 -5.90
C LEU A 18 7.78 -3.49 -6.19
N THR A 19 7.42 -3.33 -7.45
CA THR A 19 6.33 -2.42 -7.86
C THR A 19 4.98 -2.90 -7.34
N SER A 20 4.73 -4.22 -7.35
CA SER A 20 3.53 -4.84 -6.79
C SER A 20 3.43 -4.62 -5.28
N ALA A 21 4.55 -4.77 -4.56
CA ALA A 21 4.62 -4.47 -3.12
C ALA A 21 4.23 -3.01 -2.83
N ASN A 22 4.87 -2.06 -3.53
CA ASN A 22 4.57 -0.63 -3.38
C ASN A 22 3.11 -0.31 -3.69
N TYR A 23 2.55 -0.90 -4.75
CA TYR A 23 1.15 -0.69 -5.10
C TYR A 23 0.21 -1.18 -4.00
N VAL A 24 0.45 -2.37 -3.48
CA VAL A 24 -0.38 -2.99 -2.42
C VAL A 24 -0.28 -2.21 -1.11
N GLU A 25 0.92 -1.79 -0.72
CA GLU A 25 1.18 -1.05 0.52
C GLU A 25 0.64 0.38 0.49
N HIS A 26 0.57 1.01 -0.68
CA HIS A 26 0.15 2.41 -0.80
C HIS A 26 -1.17 2.59 -1.54
N TYR A 27 -1.95 1.52 -1.69
CA TYR A 27 -3.17 1.56 -2.46
C TYR A 27 -4.14 2.64 -1.95
N GLY A 28 -4.37 3.64 -2.80
CA GLY A 28 -5.40 4.68 -2.64
C GLY A 28 -5.15 5.69 -1.52
N LEU A 29 -4.18 5.50 -0.63
CA LEU A 29 -3.90 6.41 0.49
C LEU A 29 -3.12 7.64 0.00
N LYS A 30 -3.56 8.84 0.42
CA LYS A 30 -2.95 10.12 0.04
C LYS A 30 -2.57 10.94 1.26
N ARG A 31 -1.37 11.50 1.22
CA ARG A 31 -0.89 12.50 2.18
C ARG A 31 -1.44 13.89 1.83
N LEU A 32 -1.84 14.63 2.84
CA LEU A 32 -2.27 16.01 2.67
C LEU A 32 -1.09 16.96 2.44
N GLN A 33 -1.30 17.96 1.59
CA GLN A 33 -0.40 19.12 1.50
C GLN A 33 -0.81 20.14 2.58
N LEU A 34 0.19 20.70 3.23
CA LEU A 34 0.09 21.74 4.24
C LEU A 34 0.01 23.12 3.57
N PRO A 35 -0.45 24.18 4.28
CA PRO A 35 -0.57 25.53 3.73
C PRO A 35 0.74 26.13 3.20
N ASP A 36 1.88 25.63 3.67
CA ASP A 36 3.22 26.03 3.22
C ASP A 36 3.70 25.29 1.94
N GLY A 37 2.86 24.42 1.37
CA GLY A 37 3.16 23.60 0.20
C GLY A 37 3.94 22.32 0.50
N SER A 38 4.35 22.08 1.76
CA SER A 38 4.97 20.82 2.18
C SER A 38 3.92 19.74 2.40
N TYR A 39 4.32 18.46 2.45
CA TYR A 39 3.39 17.36 2.75
C TYR A 39 3.44 16.99 4.24
N GLU A 40 2.31 16.58 4.81
CA GLU A 40 2.25 16.09 6.18
C GLU A 40 3.29 14.99 6.44
N ARG A 41 3.87 14.93 7.64
CA ARG A 41 4.89 13.92 7.97
C ARG A 41 4.38 12.51 7.69
N CYS A 42 5.26 11.62 7.19
CA CYS A 42 4.92 10.22 6.99
C CYS A 42 4.54 9.56 8.34
N GLN A 43 3.42 8.85 8.36
CA GLN A 43 2.84 8.22 9.54
C GLN A 43 2.35 6.82 9.14
N PRO A 44 2.20 5.88 10.10
CA PRO A 44 1.78 4.51 9.79
C PRO A 44 0.47 4.41 9.00
N ARG A 45 -0.46 5.36 9.18
CA ARG A 45 -1.72 5.46 8.42
C ARG A 45 -1.57 5.71 6.92
N HIS A 46 -0.38 6.04 6.43
CA HIS A 46 -0.11 6.28 5.00
C HIS A 46 0.32 5.01 4.24
N SER A 47 0.28 3.85 4.90
CA SER A 47 0.61 2.56 4.31
C SER A 47 -0.24 1.45 4.92
N TRP A 48 -0.68 0.54 4.08
CA TRP A 48 -1.28 -0.71 4.49
C TRP A 48 -0.24 -1.62 5.12
N ASN A 49 -0.54 -2.10 6.32
CA ASN A 49 0.26 -3.08 7.04
C ASN A 49 -0.28 -4.49 6.77
N SER A 50 0.51 -5.52 6.95
CA SER A 50 0.04 -6.92 6.93
C SER A 50 0.59 -7.58 8.19
N ASN A 51 -0.10 -8.55 8.78
CA ASN A 51 0.33 -9.19 10.04
C ASN A 51 0.35 -10.72 9.96
N HIS A 52 0.60 -11.27 8.77
CA HIS A 52 0.53 -12.71 8.54
C HIS A 52 1.90 -13.40 8.66
N VAL A 53 1.99 -14.34 9.60
CA VAL A 53 3.23 -15.07 10.01
C VAL A 53 3.98 -15.70 8.84
N LEU A 54 3.27 -16.31 7.89
CA LEU A 54 3.89 -16.95 6.72
C LEU A 54 4.52 -15.93 5.76
N SER A 55 3.88 -14.78 5.55
CA SER A 55 4.46 -13.68 4.76
C SER A 55 5.60 -12.99 5.52
N ASN A 56 5.51 -12.89 6.83
CA ASN A 56 6.60 -12.41 7.69
C ASN A 56 7.86 -13.25 7.57
N TRP A 57 7.71 -14.57 7.49
CA TRP A 57 8.85 -15.47 7.33
C TRP A 57 9.41 -15.43 5.91
N MET A 58 8.55 -15.42 4.88
CA MET A 58 9.01 -15.38 3.48
C MET A 58 9.62 -14.04 3.06
N LEU A 59 9.17 -12.93 3.63
CA LEU A 59 9.62 -11.57 3.27
C LEU A 59 10.47 -10.90 4.34
N PHE A 60 11.00 -11.65 5.31
CA PHE A 60 11.80 -11.11 6.42
C PHE A 60 11.14 -9.90 7.09
N HIS A 61 9.92 -10.08 7.61
CA HIS A 61 9.10 -9.06 8.29
C HIS A 61 8.96 -7.72 7.54
N LEU A 62 8.86 -7.75 6.21
CA LEU A 62 8.58 -6.56 5.40
C LEU A 62 7.36 -5.76 5.93
N GLN A 63 6.42 -6.42 6.61
CA GLN A 63 5.28 -5.82 7.32
C GLN A 63 5.62 -4.67 8.29
N ARG A 64 6.83 -4.64 8.85
CA ARG A 64 7.31 -3.54 9.69
C ARG A 64 7.63 -2.24 8.91
N HIS A 65 7.40 -2.24 7.59
CA HIS A 65 7.63 -1.13 6.67
C HIS A 65 6.92 0.16 7.09
N ALA A 66 5.69 0.08 7.63
CA ALA A 66 4.96 1.27 8.08
C ALA A 66 5.71 2.06 9.18
N ASP A 67 6.25 1.36 10.19
CA ASP A 67 7.08 2.00 11.23
C ASP A 67 8.43 2.45 10.67
N HIS A 68 9.01 1.70 9.73
CA HIS A 68 10.25 2.13 9.08
C HIS A 68 10.06 3.40 8.25
N HIS A 69 8.94 3.54 7.53
CA HIS A 69 8.62 4.75 6.77
C HIS A 69 8.25 5.94 7.66
N ALA A 70 7.67 5.70 8.84
CA ALA A 70 7.42 6.74 9.84
C ALA A 70 8.70 7.12 10.63
N HIS A 71 9.61 6.17 10.83
CA HIS A 71 10.80 6.26 11.68
C HIS A 71 12.00 5.53 11.07
N ALA A 72 12.50 6.01 9.93
CA ALA A 72 13.55 5.36 9.14
C ALA A 72 14.87 5.12 9.88
N THR A 73 15.15 5.89 10.94
CA THR A 73 16.35 5.74 11.77
C THR A 73 16.25 4.62 12.81
N ARG A 74 15.08 4.00 12.99
CA ARG A 74 14.88 2.92 13.96
C ARG A 74 15.46 1.62 13.41
N ARG A 75 16.30 0.97 14.21
CA ARG A 75 16.90 -0.33 13.88
C ARG A 75 15.81 -1.38 13.65
N TYR A 76 16.00 -2.22 12.63
CA TYR A 76 15.04 -3.23 12.18
C TYR A 76 14.46 -4.10 13.32
N GLN A 77 15.28 -4.46 14.32
CA GLN A 77 14.83 -5.29 15.46
C GLN A 77 13.75 -4.61 16.31
N ALA A 78 13.79 -3.27 16.40
CA ALA A 78 12.94 -2.46 17.26
C ALA A 78 11.68 -1.92 16.56
N LEU A 79 11.48 -2.24 15.28
CA LEU A 79 10.31 -1.79 14.54
C LEU A 79 9.02 -2.32 15.18
N ARG A 80 8.07 -1.42 15.40
CA ARG A 80 6.82 -1.67 16.14
C ARG A 80 5.68 -1.99 15.19
N HIS A 81 4.71 -2.75 15.71
CA HIS A 81 3.39 -2.83 15.12
C HIS A 81 2.53 -1.65 15.60
N PHE A 82 1.68 -1.11 14.74
CA PHE A 82 0.69 -0.11 15.10
C PHE A 82 -0.68 -0.65 14.74
N ASP A 83 -1.52 -0.84 15.76
CA ASP A 83 -2.90 -1.32 15.57
C ASP A 83 -3.76 -0.30 14.81
N ASP A 84 -3.40 0.99 14.90
CA ASP A 84 -4.10 2.10 14.23
C ASP A 84 -3.74 2.24 12.73
N ALA A 85 -2.82 1.43 12.20
CA ALA A 85 -2.48 1.43 10.79
C ALA A 85 -3.49 0.58 9.98
N PRO A 86 -3.87 0.99 8.77
CA PRO A 86 -4.78 0.20 7.94
C PRO A 86 -4.16 -1.18 7.64
N GLN A 87 -4.93 -2.25 7.81
CA GLN A 87 -4.44 -3.62 7.68
C GLN A 87 -4.94 -4.29 6.40
N LEU A 88 -4.05 -5.01 5.73
CA LEU A 88 -4.38 -5.90 4.63
C LEU A 88 -5.13 -7.13 5.17
N PRO A 89 -6.16 -7.61 4.46
CA PRO A 89 -6.95 -8.77 4.89
C PRO A 89 -6.17 -10.08 4.81
N SER A 90 -5.05 -10.12 4.09
CA SER A 90 -4.19 -11.30 3.94
C SER A 90 -2.71 -10.91 3.93
N GLY A 91 -1.84 -11.92 3.89
CA GLY A 91 -0.41 -11.74 3.66
C GLY A 91 -0.11 -11.22 2.25
N TYR A 92 1.08 -10.68 2.02
CA TYR A 92 1.51 -10.20 0.69
C TYR A 92 1.31 -11.22 -0.42
N ALA A 93 1.59 -12.50 -0.15
CA ALA A 93 1.38 -13.56 -1.14
C ALA A 93 -0.08 -13.63 -1.62
N GLY A 94 -1.04 -13.56 -0.69
CA GLY A 94 -2.47 -13.53 -1.04
C GLY A 94 -2.86 -12.21 -1.72
N MET A 95 -2.37 -11.08 -1.19
CA MET A 95 -2.71 -9.77 -1.73
C MET A 95 -2.13 -9.54 -3.13
N PHE A 96 -0.96 -10.07 -3.47
CA PHE A 96 -0.38 -9.99 -4.82
C PHE A 96 -1.24 -10.75 -5.83
N LEU A 97 -1.64 -11.98 -5.49
CA LEU A 97 -2.51 -12.77 -6.36
C LEU A 97 -3.85 -12.07 -6.60
N VAL A 98 -4.42 -11.47 -5.56
CA VAL A 98 -5.67 -10.68 -5.69
C VAL A 98 -5.44 -9.42 -6.52
N ALA A 99 -4.33 -8.71 -6.34
CA ALA A 99 -3.98 -7.50 -7.10
C ALA A 99 -3.85 -7.75 -8.61
N TYR A 100 -3.45 -8.96 -9.01
CA TYR A 100 -3.41 -9.35 -10.42
C TYR A 100 -4.78 -9.55 -11.07
N VAL A 101 -5.86 -9.54 -10.28
CA VAL A 101 -7.25 -9.63 -10.75
C VAL A 101 -7.99 -8.36 -10.35
N PRO A 102 -7.94 -7.26 -11.15
CA PRO A 102 -8.42 -5.94 -10.73
C PRO A 102 -9.87 -5.89 -10.22
N PRO A 103 -10.85 -6.60 -10.82
CA PRO A 103 -12.22 -6.59 -10.29
C PRO A 103 -12.30 -7.13 -8.86
N LEU A 104 -11.54 -8.17 -8.54
CA LEU A 104 -11.48 -8.75 -7.19
C LEU A 104 -10.75 -7.81 -6.24
N TRP A 105 -9.63 -7.23 -6.68
CA TRP A 105 -8.89 -6.24 -5.91
C TRP A 105 -9.76 -5.06 -5.49
N PHE A 106 -10.46 -4.42 -6.44
CA PHE A 106 -11.31 -3.27 -6.15
C PHE A 106 -12.52 -3.61 -5.28
N ALA A 107 -13.12 -4.80 -5.47
CA ALA A 107 -14.19 -5.27 -4.60
C ALA A 107 -13.72 -5.46 -3.15
N LEU A 108 -12.47 -5.89 -2.95
CA LEU A 108 -11.89 -6.12 -1.64
C LEU A 108 -11.36 -4.83 -0.98
N MET A 109 -10.64 -4.01 -1.73
CA MET A 109 -9.84 -2.90 -1.20
C MET A 109 -10.58 -1.57 -1.18
N ASN A 110 -11.50 -1.29 -2.11
CA ASN A 110 -12.21 0.00 -2.10
C ASN A 110 -12.99 0.23 -0.80
N PRO A 111 -13.80 -0.73 -0.30
CA PRO A 111 -14.52 -0.53 0.96
C PRO A 111 -13.57 -0.34 2.15
N ARG A 112 -12.42 -1.02 2.15
CA ARG A 112 -11.40 -0.91 3.20
C ARG A 112 -10.72 0.44 3.16
N LEU A 113 -10.40 0.94 1.97
CA LEU A 113 -9.83 2.28 1.79
C LEU A 113 -10.78 3.34 2.33
N LEU A 114 -12.06 3.25 1.99
CA LEU A 114 -13.07 4.17 2.50
C LEU A 114 -13.17 4.13 4.03
N ALA A 115 -13.15 2.94 4.63
CA ALA A 115 -13.15 2.80 6.09
C ALA A 115 -11.85 3.33 6.74
N ALA A 116 -10.69 3.11 6.10
CA ALA A 116 -9.39 3.52 6.63
C ALA A 116 -9.17 5.04 6.67
N VAL A 117 -9.91 5.79 5.86
CA VAL A 117 -9.82 7.25 5.75
C VAL A 117 -11.11 7.95 6.17
N ASP A 118 -12.04 7.23 6.82
CA ASP A 118 -13.35 7.76 7.22
C ASP A 118 -14.12 8.46 6.07
N ALA A 119 -14.01 7.90 4.86
CA ALA A 119 -14.56 8.44 3.62
C ALA A 119 -14.09 9.87 3.25
N ASP A 120 -12.99 10.35 3.84
CA ASP A 120 -12.37 11.64 3.50
C ASP A 120 -11.74 11.61 2.10
N VAL A 121 -12.40 12.31 1.16
CA VAL A 121 -11.98 12.43 -0.24
C VAL A 121 -10.60 13.07 -0.37
N GLN A 122 -10.18 13.92 0.55
CA GLN A 122 -8.88 14.58 0.49
C GLN A 122 -7.72 13.61 0.74
N ARG A 123 -7.99 12.52 1.46
CA ARG A 123 -7.05 11.45 1.83
C ARG A 123 -7.06 10.27 0.86
N ILE A 124 -7.85 10.34 -0.21
CA ILE A 124 -7.91 9.32 -1.25
C ILE A 124 -7.20 9.83 -2.51
N ASN A 125 -6.32 9.01 -3.06
CA ASN A 125 -5.73 9.23 -4.37
C ASN A 125 -6.66 8.68 -5.46
N PHE A 126 -7.20 9.56 -6.30
CA PHE A 126 -8.06 9.20 -7.42
C PHE A 126 -7.31 9.36 -8.74
N GLU A 127 -7.62 8.47 -9.69
CA GLU A 127 -7.38 8.75 -11.11
C GLU A 127 -8.22 9.99 -11.50
N PRO A 128 -7.62 11.09 -12.01
CA PRO A 128 -8.32 12.35 -12.22
C PRO A 128 -9.60 12.23 -13.04
N THR A 129 -9.58 11.38 -14.06
CA THR A 129 -10.72 11.14 -14.97
C THR A 129 -11.86 10.35 -14.31
N GLN A 130 -11.58 9.57 -13.26
CA GLN A 130 -12.56 8.71 -12.60
C GLN A 130 -13.08 9.30 -11.28
N ARG A 131 -12.47 10.38 -10.79
CA ARG A 131 -12.77 10.95 -9.46
C ARG A 131 -14.26 11.21 -9.25
N GLU A 132 -14.92 11.94 -10.16
CA GLU A 132 -16.34 12.27 -10.04
C GLU A 132 -17.23 11.02 -10.07
N ALA A 133 -16.94 10.09 -10.98
CA ALA A 133 -17.72 8.86 -11.11
C ALA A 133 -17.60 7.98 -9.85
N LEU A 134 -16.39 7.89 -9.27
CA LEU A 134 -16.13 7.15 -8.04
C LEU A 134 -16.76 7.85 -6.83
N CYS A 135 -16.66 9.18 -6.71
CA CYS A 135 -17.31 9.92 -5.63
C CYS A 135 -18.83 9.73 -5.67
N ARG A 136 -19.45 9.79 -6.86
CA ARG A 136 -20.89 9.48 -7.02
C ARG A 136 -21.23 8.04 -6.66
N ARG A 137 -20.44 7.07 -7.13
CA ARG A 137 -20.66 5.64 -6.87
C ARG A 137 -20.63 5.31 -5.38
N TYR A 138 -19.76 5.97 -4.63
CA TYR A 138 -19.54 5.70 -3.20
C TYR A 138 -20.20 6.74 -2.27
N GLY A 139 -20.95 7.71 -2.82
CA GLY A 139 -21.64 8.73 -2.02
C GLY A 139 -20.71 9.68 -1.26
N LEU A 140 -19.53 9.96 -1.82
CA LEU A 140 -18.51 10.80 -1.18
C LEU A 140 -18.78 12.29 -1.44
N VAL A 141 -18.62 13.10 -0.40
CA VAL A 141 -18.74 14.57 -0.48
C VAL A 141 -17.41 15.14 -0.98
N VAL A 142 -17.43 15.78 -2.15
CA VAL A 142 -16.25 16.36 -2.82
C VAL A 142 -15.92 17.75 -2.30
#